data_AF-A0A382SLJ5-F1
#
_entry.id   AF-A0A382SLJ5-F1
#
_cell.length_a   1.000
_cell.length_b   1.000
_cell.length_c   1.000
_cell.angle_alpha   90.00
_cell.angle_beta   90.00
_cell.angle_gamma   90.00
#
_symmetry.space_group_name_H-M   'P 1'
#
loop_
_entity.id
_entity.type
_entity.pdbx_description
1 polymer ?
#
loop_
_entity_poly.entity_id
_entity_poly.type
_entity_poly.pdbx_seq_one_letter_code
_entity_poly.pdbx_strand_id
1 'polypeptide(L)'
;MSKFMNVVRSKVKEDKKDEYMKKLKEFFDNMKGTEGLISMKQIQTAPNNMCIIGEWKDEQSIAKARDKMIAGLDTVRPMLEEISPELGVTDPVAGSVILESK
;
A
#
# COMPACT_ATOMS: atom_id res chain seq x y z
N MET A 1 18.68 12.87 -4.12
CA MET A 1 17.29 12.71 -4.59
C MET A 1 16.38 12.75 -3.38
N SER A 2 15.27 13.46 -3.44
CA SER A 2 14.24 13.43 -2.40
C SER A 2 13.63 12.04 -2.34
N LYS A 3 13.26 11.57 -1.14
CA LYS A 3 12.50 10.33 -0.99
C LYS A 3 11.19 10.41 -1.75
N PHE A 4 10.62 9.25 -2.05
CA PHE A 4 9.33 9.12 -2.72
C PHE A 4 8.41 8.27 -1.86
N MET A 5 7.12 8.56 -1.85
CA MET A 5 6.15 7.81 -1.05
C MET A 5 4.91 7.47 -1.87
N ASN A 6 4.29 6.35 -1.54
CA ASN A 6 2.94 6.01 -1.99
C ASN A 6 2.03 5.79 -0.79
N VAL A 7 0.76 6.15 -0.96
CA VAL A 7 -0.33 5.90 -0.01
C VAL A 7 -1.45 5.22 -0.78
N VAL A 8 -1.90 4.07 -0.29
CA VAL A 8 -3.01 3.32 -0.90
C VAL A 8 -4.12 3.22 0.11
N ARG A 9 -5.23 3.91 -0.16
CA ARG A 9 -6.43 3.86 0.68
C ARG A 9 -7.30 2.69 0.24
N SER A 10 -7.90 2.00 1.21
CA SER A 10 -8.83 0.89 0.98
C SER A 10 -9.83 0.77 2.11
N LYS A 11 -11.00 0.22 1.80
CA LYS A 11 -12.01 -0.17 2.78
C LYS A 11 -12.12 -1.69 2.82
N VAL A 12 -11.88 -2.30 3.97
CA VAL A 12 -11.91 -3.77 4.15
C VAL A 12 -13.35 -4.19 4.50
N LYS A 13 -13.85 -5.27 3.89
CA LYS A 13 -15.14 -5.87 4.24
C LYS A 13 -15.15 -6.28 5.71
N GLU A 14 -16.29 -6.11 6.38
CA GLU A 14 -16.40 -6.31 7.83
C GLU A 14 -16.00 -7.73 8.29
N ASP A 15 -16.38 -8.75 7.51
CA ASP A 15 -16.11 -10.16 7.76
C ASP A 15 -14.72 -10.63 7.30
N LYS A 16 -13.92 -9.73 6.70
CA LYS A 16 -12.64 -10.09 6.05
C LYS A 16 -11.39 -9.54 6.73
N LYS A 17 -11.50 -8.88 7.88
CA LYS A 17 -10.35 -8.23 8.56
C LYS A 17 -9.21 -9.18 8.85
N ASP A 18 -9.49 -10.36 9.40
CA ASP A 18 -8.45 -11.33 9.77
C ASP A 18 -7.76 -11.93 8.54
N GLU A 19 -8.53 -12.26 7.51
CA GLU A 19 -8.02 -12.74 6.22
C GLU A 19 -7.15 -11.67 5.56
N TYR A 20 -7.61 -10.41 5.55
CA TYR A 20 -6.88 -9.26 5.02
C TYR A 20 -5.54 -9.09 5.75
N MET A 21 -5.55 -9.10 7.09
CA MET A 21 -4.32 -8.93 7.86
C MET A 21 -3.32 -10.07 7.66
N LYS A 22 -3.80 -11.30 7.44
CA LYS A 22 -2.92 -12.43 7.09
C LYS A 22 -2.27 -12.21 5.71
N LYS A 23 -3.08 -11.89 4.69
CA LYS A 23 -2.58 -11.65 3.32
C LYS A 23 -1.67 -10.44 3.24
N LEU A 24 -1.97 -9.40 4.00
CA LEU A 24 -1.14 -8.21 4.09
C LEU A 24 0.24 -8.49 4.71
N LYS A 25 0.31 -9.35 5.74
CA LYS A 25 1.59 -9.81 6.31
C LYS A 25 2.41 -10.57 5.27
N GLU A 26 1.79 -11.51 4.57
CA GLU A 26 2.44 -12.25 3.46
C GLU A 26 2.95 -11.28 2.38
N PHE A 27 2.15 -10.28 2.02
CA PHE A 27 2.56 -9.24 1.08
C PHE A 27 3.76 -8.42 1.60
N PHE A 28 3.72 -7.95 2.85
CA PHE A 28 4.82 -7.18 3.44
C PHE A 28 6.11 -8.01 3.53
N ASP A 29 6.00 -9.30 3.88
CA ASP A 29 7.14 -10.21 3.90
C ASP A 29 7.74 -10.40 2.50
N ASN A 30 6.90 -10.57 1.48
CA ASN A 30 7.35 -10.64 0.09
C ASN A 30 8.01 -9.35 -0.40
N MET A 31 7.65 -8.20 0.17
CA MET A 31 8.26 -6.90 -0.16
C MET A 31 9.61 -6.66 0.52
N LYS A 32 9.97 -7.43 1.55
CA LYS A 32 11.28 -7.33 2.20
C LYS A 32 12.42 -7.53 1.18
N GLY A 33 13.46 -6.72 1.31
CA GLY A 33 14.62 -6.75 0.40
C GLY A 33 14.37 -6.19 -1.00
N THR A 34 13.17 -5.65 -1.28
CA THR A 34 12.93 -4.93 -2.55
C THR A 34 13.86 -3.72 -2.64
N GLU A 35 14.58 -3.61 -3.75
CA GLU A 35 15.55 -2.53 -3.95
C GLU A 35 14.89 -1.16 -3.82
N GLY A 36 15.48 -0.30 -2.97
CA GLY A 36 15.03 1.07 -2.76
C GLY A 36 13.78 1.22 -1.89
N LEU A 37 13.13 0.14 -1.45
CA LEU A 37 12.09 0.21 -0.42
C LEU A 37 12.74 0.48 0.94
N ILE A 38 12.32 1.57 1.61
CA ILE A 38 12.82 1.98 2.92
C ILE A 38 11.92 1.41 4.02
N SER A 39 10.61 1.61 3.90
CA SER A 39 9.65 1.09 4.87
C SER A 39 8.27 0.89 4.28
N MET A 40 7.51 -0.04 4.87
CA MET A 40 6.08 -0.20 4.63
C MET A 40 5.34 -0.16 5.96
N LYS A 41 4.20 0.54 5.98
CA LYS A 41 3.35 0.67 7.15
C LYS A 41 1.91 0.45 6.73
N GLN A 42 1.14 -0.17 7.61
CA GLN A 42 -0.32 -0.22 7.53
C GLN A 42 -0.86 0.64 8.67
N ILE A 43 -1.73 1.58 8.36
CA ILE A 43 -2.47 2.33 9.38
C ILE A 43 -3.97 2.09 9.21
N GLN A 44 -4.68 2.15 10.32
CA GLN A 44 -6.14 2.14 10.35
C GLN A 44 -6.61 3.57 10.56
N THR A 45 -7.43 4.09 9.64
CA THR A 45 -7.96 5.47 9.69
C THR A 45 -9.42 5.52 10.16
N ALA A 46 -10.11 4.37 10.12
CA ALA A 46 -11.41 4.13 10.75
C ALA A 46 -11.63 2.60 10.89
N PRO A 47 -12.72 2.09 11.52
CA PRO A 47 -12.89 0.65 11.79
C PRO A 47 -12.62 -0.31 10.63
N ASN A 48 -12.97 0.08 9.40
CA ASN A 48 -12.74 -0.69 8.17
C ASN A 48 -11.87 0.07 7.15
N ASN A 49 -11.42 1.28 7.45
CA ASN A 49 -10.65 2.11 6.52
C ASN A 49 -9.17 2.01 6.85
N MET A 50 -8.38 1.74 5.82
CA MET A 50 -6.99 1.30 5.91
C MET A 50 -6.15 2.10 4.92
N CYS A 51 -4.92 2.46 5.30
CA CYS A 51 -3.94 3.02 4.39
C CYS A 51 -2.62 2.25 4.46
N ILE A 52 -2.16 1.74 3.32
CA ILE A 52 -0.79 1.26 3.17
C ILE A 52 0.07 2.46 2.80
N ILE A 53 1.20 2.63 3.50
CA ILE A 53 2.17 3.69 3.24
C ILE A 53 3.50 3.02 2.91
N GLY A 54 4.02 3.28 1.71
CA GLY A 54 5.35 2.86 1.28
C GLY A 54 6.28 4.06 1.19
N GLU A 55 7.49 3.92 1.74
CA GLU A 55 8.56 4.90 1.64
C GLU A 55 9.71 4.33 0.81
N TRP A 56 10.18 5.11 -0.16
CA TRP A 56 11.14 4.70 -1.17
C TRP A 56 12.29 5.70 -1.27
N LYS A 57 13.46 5.19 -1.67
CA LYS A 57 14.67 5.98 -1.89
C LYS A 57 14.46 7.07 -2.96
N ASP A 58 13.75 6.73 -4.03
CA ASP A 58 13.47 7.59 -5.17
C ASP A 58 12.29 7.06 -6.00
N GLU A 59 11.80 7.86 -6.95
CA GLU A 59 10.69 7.52 -7.84
C GLU A 59 11.01 6.30 -8.74
N GLN A 60 12.27 6.14 -9.13
CA GLN A 60 12.68 5.03 -9.99
C GLN A 60 12.56 3.69 -9.25
N SER A 61 12.86 3.67 -7.95
CA SER A 61 12.76 2.48 -7.10
C SER A 61 11.32 1.95 -7.05
N ILE A 62 10.33 2.83 -6.80
CA ILE A 62 8.93 2.42 -6.81
C ILE A 62 8.45 2.01 -8.20
N ALA A 63 8.90 2.71 -9.26
CA ALA A 63 8.54 2.37 -10.63
C ALA A 63 8.97 0.94 -11.01
N LYS A 64 10.18 0.53 -10.61
CA LYS A 64 10.69 -0.84 -10.78
C LYS A 64 9.91 -1.87 -9.95
N ALA A 65 9.40 -1.48 -8.79
CA ALA A 65 8.65 -2.37 -7.90
C ALA A 65 7.14 -2.44 -8.22
N ARG A 66 6.65 -1.69 -9.22
CA ARG A 66 5.22 -1.53 -9.49
C ARG A 66 4.50 -2.84 -9.73
N ASP A 67 5.02 -3.72 -10.58
CA ASP A 67 4.38 -5.00 -10.87
C ASP A 67 4.29 -5.90 -9.64
N LYS A 68 5.34 -5.89 -8.80
CA LYS A 68 5.37 -6.62 -7.53
C LYS A 68 4.33 -6.07 -6.54
N MET A 69 4.16 -4.75 -6.47
CA MET A 69 3.12 -4.13 -5.65
C MET A 69 1.72 -4.47 -6.15
N ILE A 70 1.49 -4.44 -7.47
CA ILE A 70 0.20 -4.79 -8.07
C ILE A 70 -0.15 -6.23 -7.75
N ALA A 71 0.78 -7.17 -7.94
CA ALA A 71 0.59 -8.58 -7.60
C ALA A 71 0.25 -8.79 -6.12
N GLY A 72 0.92 -8.04 -5.22
CA GLY A 72 0.59 -8.05 -3.80
C GLY A 72 -0.82 -7.50 -3.50
N LEU A 73 -1.19 -6.38 -4.13
CA LEU A 73 -2.52 -5.79 -3.99
C LEU A 73 -3.61 -6.73 -4.52
N ASP A 74 -3.38 -7.44 -5.63
CA ASP A 74 -4.33 -8.42 -6.17
C ASP A 74 -4.68 -9.52 -5.16
N THR A 75 -3.76 -9.87 -4.25
CA THR A 75 -4.05 -10.83 -3.17
C THR A 75 -5.01 -10.30 -2.11
N VAL A 76 -5.08 -8.97 -1.92
CA VAL A 76 -5.92 -8.33 -0.90
C VAL A 76 -7.23 -7.77 -1.46
N ARG A 77 -7.26 -7.40 -2.75
CA ARG A 77 -8.43 -6.81 -3.43
C ARG A 77 -9.75 -7.56 -3.25
N PRO A 78 -9.82 -8.90 -3.24
CA PRO A 78 -11.09 -9.62 -3.01
C PRO A 78 -11.75 -9.34 -1.65
N MET A 79 -10.96 -8.91 -0.66
CA MET A 79 -11.42 -8.60 0.70
C MET A 79 -11.82 -7.13 0.88
N LEU A 80 -11.72 -6.32 -0.17
CA LEU A 80 -11.98 -4.88 -0.12
C LEU A 80 -13.38 -4.56 -0.66
N GLU A 81 -13.98 -3.52 -0.11
CA GLU A 81 -15.19 -2.88 -0.61
C GLU A 81 -14.85 -1.92 -1.76
N GLU A 82 -15.81 -1.74 -2.67
CA GLU A 82 -15.74 -0.69 -3.67
C GLU A 82 -15.82 0.68 -2.99
N ILE A 83 -14.91 1.57 -3.36
CA ILE A 83 -14.85 2.96 -2.91
C ILE A 83 -15.78 3.81 -3.78
N SER A 84 -15.66 3.68 -5.10
CA SER A 84 -16.53 4.27 -6.11
C SER A 84 -16.34 3.57 -7.47
N PRO A 85 -17.25 3.77 -8.45
CA PRO A 85 -17.10 3.20 -9.80
C PRO A 85 -15.80 3.61 -10.51
N GLU A 86 -15.28 4.81 -10.23
CA GLU A 86 -14.07 5.34 -10.86
C GLU A 86 -12.79 4.81 -10.22
N LEU A 87 -12.79 4.62 -8.90
CA LEU A 87 -11.62 4.17 -8.13
C LEU A 87 -11.56 2.64 -7.99
N GLY A 88 -12.70 1.96 -8.12
CA GLY A 88 -12.84 0.55 -7.78
C GLY A 88 -12.61 0.33 -6.28
N VAL A 89 -11.74 -0.60 -5.92
CA VAL A 89 -11.55 -1.07 -4.52
C VAL A 89 -10.34 -0.46 -3.79
N THR A 90 -9.48 0.28 -4.50
CA THR A 90 -8.28 0.91 -3.94
C THR A 90 -8.10 2.28 -4.54
N ASP A 91 -7.63 3.22 -3.73
CA ASP A 91 -7.29 4.57 -4.18
C ASP A 91 -5.80 4.84 -3.93
N PRO A 92 -4.93 4.57 -4.94
CA PRO A 92 -3.49 4.74 -4.84
C PRO A 92 -3.05 6.14 -5.28
N VAL A 93 -2.24 6.80 -4.43
CA VAL A 93 -1.53 8.04 -4.76
C VAL A 93 -0.04 7.89 -4.46
N ALA A 94 0.81 8.64 -5.16
CA ALA A 94 2.24 8.66 -4.90
C ALA A 94 2.89 10.01 -5.27
N GLY A 95 4.02 10.34 -4.67
CA GLY A 95 4.73 11.58 -4.94
C GLY A 95 6.04 11.74 -4.15
N SER A 96 6.80 12.78 -4.52
CA SER A 96 8.04 13.14 -3.84
C SER A 96 7.75 13.70 -2.45
N VAL A 97 8.60 13.36 -1.49
CA VAL A 97 8.58 13.94 -0.15
C VAL A 97 9.14 15.36 -0.22
N ILE A 98 8.27 16.36 0.00
CA ILE A 98 8.63 17.79 -0.08
C ILE A 98 9.02 18.39 1.28
N LEU A 99 8.63 17.74 2.38
CA LEU A 99 8.93 18.15 3.74
C LEU A 99 8.96 16.91 4.64
N GLU A 100 9.99 16.79 5.48
CA GLU A 100 10.09 15.75 6.51
C GLU A 100 10.77 16.32 7.77
N SER A 101 10.34 15.85 8.94
CA SER A 101 11.03 16.07 10.22
C SER A 101 11.64 14.76 10.70
N LYS A 102 12.86 14.81 11.23
CA LYS A 102 13.54 13.66 11.82
C LYS A 102 13.20 13.49 13.28
#